data_AF-A0A956GMC5-F1
#
_entry.id   AF-A0A956GMC5-F1
#
_cell.length_a   1.000
_cell.length_b   1.000
_cell.length_c   1.000
_cell.angle_alpha   90.00
_cell.angle_beta   90.00
_cell.angle_gamma   90.00
#
_symmetry.space_group_name_H-M   'P 1'
#
loop_
_entity.id
_entity.type
_entity.pdbx_description
1 polymer ?
#
loop_
_entity_poly.entity_id
_entity_poly.type
_entity_poly.pdbx_seq_one_letter_code
_entity_poly.pdbx_strand_id
1 'polypeptide(L)'
;MTKRSNPKRSVPHVGKEYDANEFARQSKQQTSTRSWSWPVHAERAPRPPAILVLHPELMGEMGPAPDPVYGQYPRGLIAKILPWLRCERHEILHVCSGCLPRGEGIRVDIRPAARPDILADGRNLPLRDGSVAAVMLDPPYSPRYTKGLYGVGEYPRPAHLMAEAARVVRPGGRIAFVHYITPKPPRGTRFVRAFGLSTGFDMPIRALSIFEKDQRGLSLGGC
;
A
#
# COMPACT_ATOMS: atom_id res chain seq x y z
N MET A 1 54.52 10.79 58.21
CA MET A 1 53.91 11.98 57.57
C MET A 1 54.85 12.49 56.49
N THR A 2 54.58 12.17 55.23
CA THR A 2 55.35 12.71 54.09
C THR A 2 54.43 12.72 52.87
N LYS A 3 53.94 13.92 52.53
CA LYS A 3 53.07 14.20 51.38
C LYS A 3 53.88 14.02 50.10
N ARG A 4 53.48 13.11 49.21
CA ARG A 4 53.97 13.06 47.83
C ARG A 4 52.98 13.80 46.92
N SER A 5 53.48 14.88 46.33
CA SER A 5 52.83 15.73 45.33
C SER A 5 52.64 15.00 44.00
N ASN A 6 51.44 15.06 43.45
CA ASN A 6 51.07 14.49 42.14
C ASN A 6 51.39 15.50 41.02
N PRO A 7 52.10 15.13 39.93
CA PRO A 7 52.42 16.05 38.84
C PRO A 7 51.20 16.34 37.94
N LYS A 8 51.04 17.62 37.59
CA LYS A 8 50.02 18.15 36.69
C LYS A 8 50.15 17.52 35.29
N ARG A 9 49.08 16.87 34.80
CA ARG A 9 48.92 16.54 33.37
C ARG A 9 48.34 17.76 32.65
N SER A 10 49.07 18.27 31.66
CA SER A 10 48.59 19.26 30.69
C SER A 10 47.62 18.61 29.71
N VAL A 11 46.49 19.27 29.47
CA VAL A 11 45.53 18.90 28.42
C VAL A 11 45.89 19.71 27.18
N PRO A 12 46.17 19.10 26.02
CA PRO A 12 46.26 19.86 24.78
C PRO A 12 44.86 20.27 24.32
N HIS A 13 44.65 21.58 24.22
CA HIS A 13 43.56 22.16 23.43
C HIS A 13 43.81 21.88 21.95
N VAL A 14 42.96 21.05 21.34
CA VAL A 14 42.83 20.97 19.88
C VAL A 14 41.42 21.41 19.53
N GLY A 15 41.27 22.72 19.33
CA GLY A 15 40.14 23.28 18.60
C GLY A 15 40.34 22.95 17.12
N LYS A 16 39.52 22.05 16.59
CA LYS A 16 39.21 22.05 15.15
C LYS A 16 37.80 22.58 15.02
N GLU A 17 37.74 23.84 14.59
CA GLU A 17 36.54 24.51 14.14
C GLU A 17 35.98 23.71 12.96
N TYR A 18 34.79 23.13 13.14
CA TYR A 18 34.11 22.39 12.09
C TYR A 18 33.50 23.40 11.11
N ASP A 19 34.11 23.55 9.94
CA ASP A 19 33.59 24.39 8.86
C ASP A 19 32.39 23.70 8.20
N ALA A 20 31.19 24.08 8.62
CA ALA A 20 29.92 23.59 8.09
C ALA A 20 29.74 23.85 6.58
N ASN A 21 30.56 24.72 5.96
CA ASN A 21 30.48 25.00 4.53
C ASN A 21 31.21 23.95 3.66
N GLU A 22 32.12 23.15 4.22
CA GLU A 22 32.86 22.15 3.44
C GLU A 22 31.97 20.94 3.10
N PHE A 23 31.09 20.54 4.03
CA PHE A 23 30.11 19.48 3.81
C PHE A 23 29.03 19.86 2.77
N ALA A 24 28.67 21.15 2.73
CA ALA A 24 27.70 21.68 1.76
C ALA A 24 28.27 21.81 0.34
N ARG A 25 29.60 21.89 0.19
CA ARG A 25 30.27 21.89 -1.13
C ARG A 25 30.47 20.48 -1.67
N GLN A 26 30.77 19.50 -0.82
CA GLN A 26 30.88 18.10 -1.24
C GLN A 26 29.53 17.48 -1.64
N SER A 27 28.42 17.89 -1.01
CA SER A 27 27.09 17.38 -1.38
C SER A 27 26.54 17.94 -2.71
N LYS A 28 27.06 19.08 -3.19
CA LYS A 28 26.60 19.70 -4.44
C LYS A 28 27.27 19.15 -5.70
N GLN A 29 28.44 18.52 -5.59
CA GLN A 29 29.16 17.97 -6.76
C GLN A 29 28.85 16.50 -7.06
N GLN A 30 28.00 15.84 -6.26
CA GLN A 30 27.57 14.45 -6.47
C GLN A 30 26.07 14.33 -6.79
N THR A 31 25.50 15.31 -7.48
CA THR A 31 24.21 15.14 -8.18
C THR A 31 24.48 14.86 -9.67
N SER A 32 25.27 13.82 -9.91
CA SER A 32 25.27 13.13 -11.20
C SER A 32 23.87 12.59 -11.44
N THR A 33 23.18 13.18 -12.41
CA THR A 33 21.90 12.76 -12.97
C THR A 33 22.06 11.40 -13.65
N ARG A 34 22.31 10.34 -12.88
CA ARG A 34 21.95 8.99 -13.29
C ARG A 34 20.43 8.91 -13.25
N SER A 35 19.80 9.36 -14.34
CA SER A 35 18.42 8.98 -14.62
C SER A 35 18.38 7.46 -14.58
N TRP A 36 17.79 6.91 -13.53
CA TRP A 36 17.42 5.49 -13.50
C TRP A 36 16.36 5.27 -14.58
N SER A 37 16.81 5.09 -15.82
CA SER A 37 15.98 4.60 -16.90
C SER A 37 15.79 3.11 -16.65
N TRP A 38 14.65 2.77 -16.05
CA TRP A 38 14.17 1.40 -16.07
C TRP A 38 14.14 0.93 -17.52
N PRO A 39 14.81 -0.19 -17.87
CA PRO A 39 14.75 -0.71 -19.22
C PRO A 39 13.28 -0.88 -19.58
N VAL A 40 12.90 -0.30 -20.72
CA VAL A 40 11.58 -0.47 -21.32
C VAL A 40 11.33 -1.97 -21.34
N HIS A 41 10.38 -2.45 -20.54
CA HIS A 41 10.01 -3.86 -20.56
C HIS A 41 9.49 -4.15 -21.96
N ALA A 42 10.34 -4.78 -22.79
CA ALA A 42 9.86 -5.62 -23.87
C ALA A 42 8.74 -6.49 -23.29
N GLU A 43 7.62 -6.57 -24.00
CA GLU A 43 6.40 -7.31 -23.64
C GLU A 43 6.75 -8.67 -23.04
N ARG A 44 6.91 -8.72 -21.71
CA ARG A 44 7.11 -9.97 -21.00
C ARG A 44 5.72 -10.49 -20.68
N ALA A 45 5.45 -11.73 -21.07
CA ALA A 45 4.25 -12.43 -20.67
C ALA A 45 4.09 -12.33 -19.14
N PRO A 46 2.86 -12.16 -18.62
CA PRO A 46 2.62 -12.11 -17.19
C PRO A 46 3.18 -13.40 -16.55
N ARG A 47 4.01 -13.23 -15.50
CA ARG A 47 4.63 -14.34 -14.77
C ARG A 47 3.65 -14.88 -13.72
N PRO A 48 3.66 -16.20 -13.41
CA PRO A 48 2.80 -16.82 -12.39
C PRO A 48 2.67 -15.94 -11.14
N PRO A 49 1.45 -15.78 -10.59
CA PRO A 49 1.25 -14.89 -9.45
C PRO A 49 2.12 -15.40 -8.33
N ALA A 50 2.91 -14.49 -7.80
CA ALA A 50 3.98 -14.92 -6.94
C ALA A 50 3.51 -15.50 -5.62
N ILE A 51 4.38 -16.36 -5.10
CA ILE A 51 4.25 -16.93 -3.78
C ILE A 51 4.36 -15.80 -2.76
N LEU A 52 3.26 -15.59 -2.05
CA LEU A 52 3.18 -14.72 -0.89
C LEU A 52 4.19 -15.18 0.16
N VAL A 53 5.33 -14.49 0.31
CA VAL A 53 6.17 -14.63 1.52
C VAL A 53 5.55 -13.75 2.60
N LEU A 54 4.37 -14.16 3.06
CA LEU A 54 4.04 -13.94 4.45
C LEU A 54 4.64 -15.14 5.19
N HIS A 55 5.11 -14.93 6.42
CA HIS A 55 5.65 -15.95 7.33
C HIS A 55 5.06 -17.36 7.07
N PRO A 56 5.84 -18.47 7.11
CA PRO A 56 5.46 -19.83 6.70
C PRO A 56 4.04 -20.31 7.10
N GLU A 57 3.52 -19.76 8.19
CA GLU A 57 2.15 -19.84 8.69
C GLU A 57 1.05 -19.43 7.69
N LEU A 58 1.43 -18.84 6.56
CA LEU A 58 0.53 -18.38 5.52
C LEU A 58 0.62 -19.25 4.25
N MET A 59 1.25 -20.42 4.32
CA MET A 59 1.13 -21.46 3.30
C MET A 59 0.12 -22.52 3.76
N GLY A 60 -1.16 -22.30 3.47
CA GLY A 60 -2.17 -23.36 3.56
C GLY A 60 -2.18 -24.18 2.27
N GLU A 61 -2.94 -25.28 2.24
CA GLU A 61 -3.11 -26.08 1.01
C GLU A 61 -3.59 -25.20 -0.15
N MET A 62 -2.86 -25.27 -1.26
CA MET A 62 -3.10 -24.48 -2.46
C MET A 62 -3.69 -25.40 -3.52
N GLY A 63 -4.89 -25.11 -4.03
CA GLY A 63 -5.46 -25.78 -5.21
C GLY A 63 -4.67 -25.50 -6.52
N PRO A 64 -5.28 -25.54 -7.71
CA PRO A 64 -4.59 -25.19 -8.97
C PRO A 64 -4.25 -23.70 -9.06
N ALA A 65 -3.09 -23.35 -9.63
CA ALA A 65 -2.65 -21.96 -9.78
C ALA A 65 -3.45 -21.26 -10.91
N PRO A 66 -3.98 -20.04 -10.70
CA PRO A 66 -4.65 -19.31 -11.76
C PRO A 66 -3.65 -18.76 -12.78
N ASP A 67 -4.14 -18.46 -13.99
CA ASP A 67 -3.35 -17.77 -15.00
C ASP A 67 -2.85 -16.43 -14.45
N PRO A 68 -1.57 -16.10 -14.65
CA PRO A 68 -1.01 -14.87 -14.13
C PRO A 68 -1.58 -13.63 -14.80
N VAL A 69 -2.00 -12.68 -13.96
CA VAL A 69 -2.35 -11.32 -14.40
C VAL A 69 -1.43 -10.33 -13.70
N TYR A 70 -0.88 -9.37 -14.44
CA TYR A 70 -0.07 -8.30 -13.87
C TYR A 70 -0.85 -7.56 -12.77
N GLY A 71 -0.25 -7.46 -11.59
CA GLY A 71 -0.84 -6.79 -10.43
C GLY A 71 -1.79 -7.67 -9.60
N GLN A 72 -2.12 -8.90 -10.03
CA GLN A 72 -3.02 -9.78 -9.28
C GLN A 72 -2.59 -9.94 -7.82
N TYR A 73 -3.57 -10.07 -6.93
CA TYR A 73 -3.32 -10.44 -5.55
C TYR A 73 -2.54 -11.76 -5.48
N PRO A 74 -1.56 -11.86 -4.57
CA PRO A 74 -0.97 -13.14 -4.25
C PRO A 74 -2.05 -14.15 -3.87
N ARG A 75 -1.83 -15.40 -4.26
CA ARG A 75 -2.79 -16.46 -4.00
C ARG A 75 -3.09 -16.58 -2.50
N GLY A 76 -4.38 -16.69 -2.18
CA GLY A 76 -4.84 -16.86 -0.81
C GLY A 76 -4.77 -15.60 0.05
N LEU A 77 -4.28 -14.47 -0.49
CA LEU A 77 -4.22 -13.20 0.24
C LEU A 77 -5.58 -12.81 0.82
N ILE A 78 -6.64 -12.82 0.00
CA ILE A 78 -8.00 -12.43 0.43
C ILE A 78 -8.43 -13.26 1.63
N ALA A 79 -8.36 -14.59 1.53
CA ALA A 79 -8.71 -15.52 2.61
C ALA A 79 -7.98 -15.20 3.91
N LYS A 80 -6.69 -14.90 3.79
CA LYS A 80 -5.80 -14.64 4.92
C LYS A 80 -6.09 -13.31 5.58
N ILE A 81 -6.48 -12.30 4.81
CA ILE A 81 -6.71 -10.97 5.38
C ILE A 81 -8.09 -10.83 6.06
N LEU A 82 -9.03 -11.77 5.84
CA LEU A 82 -10.39 -11.72 6.40
C LEU A 82 -10.44 -11.48 7.92
N PRO A 83 -9.65 -12.15 8.77
CA PRO A 83 -9.65 -11.89 10.21
C PRO A 83 -9.26 -10.44 10.55
N TRP A 84 -8.43 -9.82 9.71
CA TRP A 84 -8.08 -8.41 9.83
C TRP A 84 -9.05 -7.47 9.13
N LEU A 85 -9.93 -7.92 8.24
CA LEU A 85 -11.01 -7.10 7.70
C LEU A 85 -12.27 -7.12 8.57
N ARG A 86 -12.45 -8.16 9.39
CA ARG A 86 -13.63 -8.34 10.27
C ARG A 86 -14.94 -8.35 9.48
N CYS A 87 -14.93 -9.03 8.34
CA CYS A 87 -16.10 -9.25 7.51
C CYS A 87 -15.98 -10.60 6.80
N GLU A 88 -17.10 -11.07 6.27
CA GLU A 88 -17.14 -12.21 5.39
C GLU A 88 -16.60 -11.86 4.00
N ARG A 89 -16.11 -12.87 3.28
CA ARG A 89 -15.50 -12.68 1.95
C ARG A 89 -16.45 -11.96 0.97
N HIS A 90 -17.72 -12.34 0.98
CA HIS A 90 -18.72 -11.78 0.07
C HIS A 90 -19.11 -10.32 0.40
N GLU A 91 -18.77 -9.83 1.59
CA GLU A 91 -19.06 -8.45 2.03
C GLU A 91 -17.98 -7.44 1.62
N ILE A 92 -16.87 -7.90 1.01
CA ILE A 92 -15.76 -7.04 0.60
C ILE A 92 -16.12 -6.31 -0.69
N LEU A 93 -15.98 -4.99 -0.68
CA LEU A 93 -15.96 -4.19 -1.90
C LEU A 93 -14.53 -4.11 -2.45
N HIS A 94 -14.26 -4.74 -3.58
CA HIS A 94 -12.98 -4.66 -4.27
C HIS A 94 -12.99 -3.50 -5.27
N VAL A 95 -12.16 -2.50 -5.04
CA VAL A 95 -12.02 -1.31 -5.91
C VAL A 95 -10.73 -1.42 -6.72
N CYS A 96 -10.84 -1.14 -8.03
CA CYS A 96 -9.81 -1.52 -9.02
C CYS A 96 -9.64 -3.05 -9.06
N SER A 97 -10.76 -3.77 -9.10
CA SER A 97 -10.79 -5.23 -8.90
C SER A 97 -10.03 -6.03 -9.97
N GLY A 98 -9.79 -5.46 -11.15
CA GLY A 98 -9.25 -6.18 -12.29
C GLY A 98 -10.02 -7.46 -12.58
N CYS A 99 -9.30 -8.52 -12.94
CA CYS A 99 -9.88 -9.81 -13.31
C CYS A 99 -10.19 -10.71 -12.10
N LEU A 100 -10.49 -10.13 -10.93
CA LEU A 100 -10.81 -10.91 -9.74
C LEU A 100 -11.98 -11.88 -10.02
N PRO A 101 -11.86 -13.17 -9.67
CA PRO A 101 -12.94 -14.14 -9.89
C PRO A 101 -14.25 -13.73 -9.20
N ARG A 102 -15.38 -14.17 -9.77
CA ARG A 102 -16.68 -14.05 -9.10
C ARG A 102 -16.66 -14.84 -7.78
N GLY A 103 -17.38 -14.33 -6.78
CA GLY A 103 -17.45 -14.94 -5.44
C GLY A 103 -16.40 -14.43 -4.45
N GLU A 104 -15.46 -13.58 -4.88
CA GLU A 104 -14.45 -12.97 -4.01
C GLU A 104 -14.95 -11.72 -3.26
N GLY A 105 -16.19 -11.28 -3.53
CA GLY A 105 -16.78 -10.04 -3.04
C GLY A 105 -17.50 -9.28 -4.16
N ILE A 106 -17.85 -8.03 -3.91
CA ILE A 106 -18.43 -7.11 -4.89
C ILE A 106 -17.28 -6.42 -5.63
N ARG A 107 -17.24 -6.53 -6.96
CA ARG A 107 -16.11 -6.07 -7.78
C ARG A 107 -16.43 -4.76 -8.48
N VAL A 108 -15.57 -3.76 -8.30
CA VAL A 108 -15.64 -2.45 -8.97
C VAL A 108 -14.38 -2.22 -9.78
N ASP A 109 -14.54 -1.95 -11.07
CA ASP A 109 -13.45 -1.52 -11.96
C ASP A 109 -13.99 -0.50 -12.97
N ILE A 110 -13.11 0.36 -13.47
CA ILE A 110 -13.45 1.34 -14.50
C ILE A 110 -13.40 0.71 -15.91
N ARG A 111 -12.72 -0.43 -16.07
CA ARG A 111 -12.54 -1.11 -17.35
C ARG A 111 -13.67 -2.11 -17.59
N PRO A 112 -14.47 -1.96 -18.65
CA PRO A 112 -15.49 -2.96 -19.02
C PRO A 112 -14.92 -4.36 -19.25
N ALA A 113 -13.70 -4.45 -19.79
CA ALA A 113 -13.02 -5.71 -20.07
C ALA A 113 -12.76 -6.58 -18.81
N ALA A 114 -12.67 -5.95 -17.64
CA ALA A 114 -12.52 -6.64 -16.36
C ALA A 114 -13.82 -7.34 -15.90
N ARG A 115 -14.96 -7.07 -16.56
CA ARG A 115 -16.29 -7.60 -16.24
C ARG A 115 -16.63 -7.47 -14.74
N PRO A 116 -16.52 -6.25 -14.16
CA PRO A 116 -16.84 -6.00 -12.76
C PRO A 116 -18.34 -6.18 -12.50
N ASP A 117 -18.73 -6.27 -11.23
CA ASP A 117 -20.13 -6.28 -10.82
C ASP A 117 -20.71 -4.85 -10.89
N ILE A 118 -19.87 -3.84 -10.65
CA ILE A 118 -20.17 -2.41 -10.78
C ILE A 118 -19.11 -1.77 -11.68
N LEU A 119 -19.52 -1.23 -12.83
CA LEU A 119 -18.64 -0.46 -13.71
C LEU A 119 -18.62 1.00 -13.24
N ALA A 120 -17.54 1.41 -12.55
CA ALA A 120 -17.42 2.76 -11.98
C ALA A 120 -15.97 3.20 -11.78
N ASP A 121 -15.75 4.51 -11.66
CA ASP A 121 -14.48 5.07 -11.19
C ASP A 121 -14.36 4.87 -9.68
N GLY A 122 -13.26 4.27 -9.22
CA GLY A 122 -13.00 4.04 -7.79
C GLY A 122 -12.89 5.32 -6.95
N ARG A 123 -12.77 6.49 -7.60
CA ARG A 123 -12.77 7.80 -6.95
C ARG A 123 -14.17 8.35 -6.67
N ASN A 124 -15.21 7.76 -7.28
CA ASN A 124 -16.60 8.18 -7.15
C ASN A 124 -17.53 6.97 -7.33
N LEU A 125 -17.68 6.19 -6.27
CA LEU A 125 -18.45 4.96 -6.23
C LEU A 125 -19.95 5.28 -6.14
N PRO A 126 -20.81 4.60 -6.93
CA PRO A 126 -22.26 4.77 -6.88
C PRO A 126 -22.89 4.04 -5.66
N LEU A 127 -22.31 4.24 -4.48
CA LEU A 127 -22.69 3.60 -3.22
C LEU A 127 -22.95 4.66 -2.16
N ARG A 128 -23.86 4.35 -1.23
CA ARG A 128 -24.19 5.25 -0.12
C ARG A 128 -23.05 5.29 0.89
N ASP A 129 -22.93 6.40 1.62
CA ASP A 129 -22.02 6.54 2.74
C ASP A 129 -22.25 5.42 3.77
N GLY A 130 -21.16 4.82 4.27
CA GLY A 130 -21.24 3.81 5.31
C GLY A 130 -21.99 2.52 4.93
N SER A 131 -22.17 2.23 3.66
CA SER A 131 -22.97 1.09 3.18
C SER A 131 -22.20 -0.23 3.06
N VAL A 132 -20.87 -0.25 3.13
CA VAL A 132 -20.08 -1.49 2.97
C VAL A 132 -19.31 -1.88 4.24
N ALA A 133 -19.15 -3.19 4.48
CA ALA A 133 -18.47 -3.70 5.66
C ALA A 133 -16.95 -3.48 5.61
N ALA A 134 -16.35 -3.74 4.45
CA ALA A 134 -14.93 -3.52 4.19
C ALA A 134 -14.68 -3.14 2.73
N VAL A 135 -13.57 -2.45 2.49
CA VAL A 135 -13.08 -2.10 1.15
C VAL A 135 -11.67 -2.66 0.98
N MET A 136 -11.39 -3.28 -0.16
CA MET A 136 -10.04 -3.66 -0.56
C MET A 136 -9.68 -2.95 -1.87
N LEU A 137 -8.54 -2.27 -1.90
CA LEU A 137 -8.09 -1.50 -3.06
C LEU A 137 -6.73 -2.00 -3.56
N ASP A 138 -6.59 -2.17 -4.87
CA ASP A 138 -5.31 -2.39 -5.55
C ASP A 138 -5.21 -1.54 -6.82
N PRO A 139 -5.08 -0.21 -6.67
CA PRO A 139 -5.07 0.70 -7.79
C PRO A 139 -3.74 0.63 -8.56
N PRO A 140 -3.70 1.21 -9.77
CA PRO A 140 -2.43 1.43 -10.47
C PRO A 140 -1.40 2.12 -9.56
N TYR A 141 -0.14 1.68 -9.62
CA TYR A 141 0.89 2.18 -8.70
C TYR A 141 1.57 3.48 -9.15
N SER A 142 1.34 3.90 -10.39
CA SER A 142 1.90 5.14 -10.93
C SER A 142 1.12 5.65 -12.15
N PRO A 143 1.31 6.93 -12.54
CA PRO A 143 0.75 7.46 -13.78
C PRO A 143 1.15 6.65 -15.02
N ARG A 144 2.40 6.15 -15.05
CA ARG A 144 2.89 5.30 -16.15
C ARG A 144 2.15 3.97 -16.22
N TYR A 145 1.89 3.32 -15.08
CA TYR A 145 1.09 2.10 -15.02
C TYR A 145 -0.33 2.34 -15.52
N THR A 146 -0.93 3.48 -15.16
CA THR A 146 -2.30 3.85 -15.55
C THR A 146 -2.43 4.00 -17.06
N LYS A 147 -1.54 4.79 -17.68
CA LYS A 147 -1.57 5.03 -19.13
C LYS A 147 -1.26 3.75 -19.92
N GLY A 148 -0.31 2.93 -19.46
CA GLY A 148 0.16 1.75 -20.18
C GLY A 148 -0.72 0.51 -20.06
N LEU A 149 -1.28 0.21 -18.89
CA LEU A 149 -1.99 -1.06 -18.62
C LEU A 149 -3.51 -0.92 -18.58
N TYR A 150 -4.01 0.27 -18.27
CA TYR A 150 -5.43 0.47 -18.00
C TYR A 150 -6.12 1.26 -19.10
N GLY A 151 -5.38 1.96 -19.97
CA GLY A 151 -5.93 2.77 -21.05
C GLY A 151 -6.88 3.88 -20.58
N VAL A 152 -6.91 4.15 -19.28
CA VAL A 152 -7.81 5.10 -18.62
C VAL A 152 -7.07 6.41 -18.37
N GLY A 153 -7.82 7.52 -18.39
CA GLY A 153 -7.31 8.90 -18.40
C GLY A 153 -6.40 9.26 -17.22
N GLU A 154 -6.93 9.96 -16.23
CA GLU A 154 -6.14 10.50 -15.12
C GLU A 154 -5.74 9.42 -14.11
N TYR A 155 -4.51 9.50 -13.59
CA TYR A 155 -4.03 8.65 -12.50
C TYR A 155 -4.89 8.77 -11.23
N PRO A 156 -5.52 7.68 -10.74
CA PRO A 156 -6.29 7.75 -9.50
C PRO A 156 -5.35 7.84 -8.30
N ARG A 157 -5.12 9.07 -7.83
CA ARG A 157 -4.22 9.32 -6.69
C ARG A 157 -4.68 8.53 -5.46
N PRO A 158 -3.76 7.90 -4.71
CA PRO A 158 -4.09 7.15 -3.49
C PRO A 158 -4.98 7.92 -2.50
N ALA A 159 -4.76 9.22 -2.34
CA ALA A 159 -5.55 10.04 -1.43
C ALA A 159 -7.04 10.11 -1.82
N HIS A 160 -7.37 10.17 -3.11
CA HIS A 160 -8.76 10.24 -3.58
C HIS A 160 -9.47 8.90 -3.37
N LEU A 161 -8.80 7.80 -3.71
CA LEU A 161 -9.32 6.45 -3.50
C LEU A 161 -9.53 6.14 -2.01
N MET A 162 -8.57 6.53 -1.17
CA MET A 162 -8.68 6.35 0.29
C MET A 162 -9.81 7.18 0.90
N ALA A 163 -9.99 8.42 0.45
CA ALA A 163 -11.10 9.26 0.89
C ALA A 163 -12.45 8.63 0.51
N GLU A 164 -12.56 8.12 -0.71
CA GLU A 164 -13.78 7.49 -1.20
C GLU A 164 -14.08 6.16 -0.49
N ALA A 165 -13.06 5.33 -0.27
CA ALA A 165 -13.18 4.12 0.54
C ALA A 165 -13.63 4.44 1.97
N ALA A 166 -13.09 5.51 2.57
CA ALA A 166 -13.51 5.99 3.89
C ALA A 166 -14.95 6.51 3.91
N ARG A 167 -15.46 7.08 2.82
CA ARG A 167 -16.86 7.50 2.70
C ARG A 167 -17.79 6.29 2.74
N VAL A 168 -17.57 5.30 1.87
CA VAL A 168 -18.49 4.16 1.70
C VAL A 168 -18.39 3.12 2.80
N VAL A 169 -17.22 2.94 3.44
CA VAL A 169 -17.09 1.95 4.52
C VAL A 169 -17.88 2.38 5.76
N ARG A 170 -18.57 1.44 6.40
CA ARG A 170 -19.33 1.71 7.64
C ARG A 170 -18.42 2.07 8.81
N PRO A 171 -18.91 2.82 9.83
CA PRO A 171 -18.18 3.00 11.09
C PRO A 171 -17.73 1.65 11.68
N GLY A 172 -16.48 1.56 12.13
CA GLY A 172 -15.87 0.30 12.58
C GLY A 172 -15.48 -0.68 11.47
N GLY A 173 -15.89 -0.43 10.22
CA GLY A 173 -15.44 -1.18 9.05
C GLY A 173 -14.00 -0.85 8.66
N ARG A 174 -13.42 -1.67 7.79
CA ARG A 174 -11.98 -1.64 7.48
C ARG A 174 -11.67 -1.45 6.01
N ILE A 175 -10.55 -0.79 5.76
CA ILE A 175 -10.02 -0.53 4.42
C ILE A 175 -8.66 -1.22 4.31
N ALA A 176 -8.51 -2.13 3.35
CA ALA A 176 -7.23 -2.69 2.94
C ALA A 176 -6.75 -1.99 1.66
N PHE A 177 -5.53 -1.47 1.67
CA PHE A 177 -4.95 -0.73 0.55
C PHE A 177 -3.62 -1.37 0.14
N VAL A 178 -3.53 -1.85 -1.10
CA VAL A 178 -2.32 -2.44 -1.67
C VAL A 178 -1.62 -1.43 -2.55
N HIS A 179 -0.39 -1.03 -2.19
CA HIS A 179 0.42 -0.10 -2.98
C HIS A 179 1.89 -0.14 -2.57
N TYR A 180 2.80 0.48 -3.33
CA TYR A 180 4.19 0.72 -2.90
C TYR A 180 4.35 1.73 -1.76
N ILE A 181 3.26 2.36 -1.32
CA ILE A 181 3.27 3.34 -0.23
C ILE A 181 2.22 2.93 0.80
N THR A 182 2.47 3.25 2.07
CA THR A 182 1.41 3.29 3.09
C THR A 182 0.88 4.73 3.12
N PRO A 183 -0.29 5.02 2.55
CA PRO A 183 -0.80 6.39 2.52
C PRO A 183 -1.13 6.86 3.94
N LYS A 184 -1.12 8.18 4.14
CA LYS A 184 -1.66 8.80 5.35
C LYS A 184 -3.13 8.35 5.53
N PRO A 185 -3.56 7.95 6.74
CA PRO A 185 -4.95 7.63 7.00
C PRO A 185 -5.89 8.80 6.58
N PRO A 186 -6.97 8.54 5.82
CA PRO A 186 -7.98 9.55 5.54
C PRO A 186 -8.68 10.00 6.84
N ARG A 187 -9.32 11.17 6.82
CA ARG A 187 -10.02 11.72 7.99
C ARG A 187 -11.07 10.74 8.50
N GLY A 188 -11.18 10.61 9.83
CA GLY A 188 -12.13 9.70 10.47
C GLY A 188 -11.73 8.23 10.35
N THR A 189 -10.46 7.96 10.03
CA THR A 189 -9.89 6.61 10.05
C THR A 189 -8.56 6.61 10.80
N ARG A 190 -8.17 5.43 11.27
CA ARG A 190 -6.88 5.18 11.93
C ARG A 190 -6.15 4.03 11.26
N PHE A 191 -4.82 4.10 11.24
CA PHE A 191 -3.98 2.97 10.84
C PHE A 191 -4.12 1.83 11.85
N VAL A 192 -4.17 0.60 11.35
CA VAL A 192 -4.25 -0.63 12.17
C VAL A 192 -2.98 -1.45 12.04
N ARG A 193 -2.56 -1.74 10.81
CA ARG A 193 -1.43 -2.63 10.51
C ARG A 193 -0.98 -2.49 9.05
N ALA A 194 0.24 -2.90 8.74
CA ALA A 194 0.67 -3.13 7.36
C ALA A 194 1.40 -4.47 7.22
N PHE A 195 1.34 -5.06 6.04
CA PHE A 195 2.06 -6.27 5.66
C PHE A 195 2.90 -6.00 4.41
N GLY A 196 4.11 -6.56 4.35
CA GLY A 196 4.87 -6.64 3.11
C GLY A 196 4.34 -7.75 2.21
N LEU A 197 4.13 -7.44 0.95
CA LEU A 197 3.75 -8.37 -0.11
C LEU A 197 4.89 -8.43 -1.13
N SER A 198 5.74 -9.44 -0.99
CA SER A 198 6.73 -9.75 -2.03
C SER A 198 6.10 -10.67 -3.06
N THR A 199 6.40 -10.41 -4.34
CA THR A 199 6.02 -11.27 -5.45
C THR A 199 7.23 -11.99 -6.08
N GLY A 200 8.21 -12.34 -5.26
CA GLY A 200 9.44 -13.00 -5.71
C GLY A 200 10.64 -12.06 -5.74
N PHE A 201 11.78 -12.60 -6.15
CA PHE A 201 13.05 -11.86 -6.20
C PHE A 201 13.04 -10.79 -7.30
N ASP A 202 13.77 -9.70 -7.05
CA ASP A 202 13.91 -8.53 -7.94
C ASP A 202 12.59 -7.81 -8.31
N MET A 203 11.52 -8.05 -7.54
CA MET A 203 10.24 -7.36 -7.69
C MET A 203 10.03 -6.33 -6.57
N PRO A 204 9.42 -5.17 -6.85
CA PRO A 204 9.07 -4.22 -5.80
C PRO A 204 8.13 -4.86 -4.77
N ILE A 205 8.47 -4.73 -3.49
CA ILE A 205 7.59 -5.13 -2.39
C ILE A 205 6.43 -4.14 -2.32
N ARG A 206 5.20 -4.66 -2.31
CA ARG A 206 3.98 -3.86 -2.05
C ARG A 206 3.69 -3.87 -0.55
N ALA A 207 3.08 -2.81 -0.04
CA ALA A 207 2.48 -2.79 1.29
C ALA A 207 0.97 -3.06 1.16
N LEU A 208 0.45 -3.98 1.96
CA LEU A 208 -0.97 -4.06 2.28
C LEU A 208 -1.19 -3.34 3.60
N SER A 209 -1.74 -2.13 3.55
CA SER A 209 -2.04 -1.32 4.72
C SER A 209 -3.51 -1.44 5.09
N ILE A 210 -3.80 -1.65 6.38
CA ILE A 210 -5.16 -1.75 6.92
C ILE A 210 -5.47 -0.54 7.77
N PHE A 211 -6.63 0.06 7.51
CA PHE A 211 -7.19 1.20 8.23
C PHE A 211 -8.58 0.84 8.75
N GLU A 212 -9.01 1.47 9.84
CA GLU A 212 -10.34 1.29 10.43
C GLU A 212 -11.03 2.65 10.53
N LYS A 213 -12.30 2.71 10.13
CA LYS A 213 -13.13 3.92 10.26
C LYS A 213 -13.61 4.08 11.68
N ASP A 214 -13.51 5.29 12.22
CA ASP A 214 -13.90 5.61 13.59
C ASP A 214 -15.38 5.32 13.84
N GLN A 215 -15.70 4.80 15.03
CA GLN A 215 -17.08 4.51 15.45
C GLN A 215 -17.85 5.74 15.93
N ARG A 216 -17.16 6.87 16.17
CA ARG A 216 -17.68 8.02 16.92
C ARG A 216 -18.78 8.83 16.21
N GLY A 217 -19.17 8.46 14.99
CA GLY A 217 -20.28 9.09 14.26
C GLY A 217 -21.68 8.59 14.67
N LEU A 218 -21.78 7.53 15.48
CA LEU A 218 -23.07 6.93 15.88
C LEU A 218 -23.55 7.35 17.28
N SER A 219 -22.71 7.99 18.09
CA SER A 219 -23.02 8.31 19.49
C SER A 219 -23.70 9.67 19.71
N LEU A 220 -24.15 10.37 18.65
CA LEU A 220 -24.79 11.69 18.76
C LEU A 220 -26.20 11.76 18.14
N GLY A 221 -26.80 10.63 17.75
CA GLY A 221 -28.12 10.58 17.09
C GLY A 221 -29.25 9.98 17.92
N GLY A 222 -29.04 9.75 19.22
CA GLY A 222 -30.07 9.26 20.14
C GLY A 222 -30.42 10.33 21.16
N CYS A 223 -31.28 11.27 20.77
CA CYS A 223 -32.09 12.06 21.69
C CYS A 223 -33.55 11.72 21.42
#